data_AF-A0ABC8K312-F1
#
_entry.id   AF-A0ABC8K312-F1
#
_cell.length_a   1.000
_cell.length_b   1.000
_cell.length_c   1.000
_cell.angle_alpha   90.00
_cell.angle_beta   90.00
_cell.angle_gamma   90.00
#
_symmetry.space_group_name_H-M   'P 1'
#
loop_
_entity.id
_entity.type
_entity.pdbx_description
1 polymer ?
#
loop_
_entity_poly.entity_id
_entity_poly.type
_entity_poly.pdbx_seq_one_letter_code
_entity_poly.pdbx_strand_id
1 'polypeptide(L)'
;MAFTIYSCKECGSDLNLNPKDMFPRDFYFEAGNKGTISFAAVDADKFRLEKEDKIMPFFETLNYWGIQRKRTKIKCNSCNHLVGYIYDDGPPLTGGIGQYGFGPSQVVPRAPRYRFKTKTLLISSSQT
;
A
#
# COMPACT_ATOMS: atom_id res chain seq x y z
N MET A 1 -2.96 4.28 -27.05
CA MET A 1 -2.10 3.79 -25.92
C MET A 1 -3.03 3.33 -24.81
N ALA A 2 -2.87 2.13 -24.26
CA ALA A 2 -3.79 1.63 -23.24
C ALA A 2 -3.47 2.25 -21.87
N PHE A 3 -4.44 2.94 -21.25
CA PHE A 3 -4.30 3.47 -19.90
C PHE A 3 -5.21 2.69 -18.94
N THR A 4 -4.62 2.26 -17.82
CA THR A 4 -5.34 1.59 -16.72
C THR A 4 -5.89 2.64 -15.77
N ILE A 5 -7.20 2.65 -15.57
CA ILE A 5 -7.88 3.53 -14.62
C ILE A 5 -8.26 2.71 -13.39
N TYR A 6 -7.97 3.26 -12.21
CA TYR A 6 -8.33 2.66 -10.94
C TYR A 6 -9.41 3.50 -10.26
N SER A 7 -10.60 2.94 -10.13
CA SER A 7 -11.72 3.60 -9.48
C SER A 7 -12.10 2.90 -8.19
N CYS A 8 -12.74 3.62 -7.27
CA CYS A 8 -13.32 3.04 -6.08
C CYS A 8 -14.48 2.12 -6.49
N LYS A 9 -14.45 0.86 -6.08
CA LYS A 9 -15.52 -0.09 -6.44
C LYS A 9 -16.89 0.31 -5.85
N GLU A 10 -16.90 0.95 -4.68
CA GLU A 10 -18.17 1.29 -4.00
C GLU A 10 -18.89 2.50 -4.60
N CYS A 11 -18.17 3.54 -5.01
CA CYS A 11 -18.79 4.79 -5.48
C CYS A 11 -18.40 5.17 -6.91
N GLY A 12 -17.51 4.42 -7.56
CA GLY A 12 -17.05 4.69 -8.92
C GLY A 12 -16.08 5.86 -9.07
N SER A 13 -15.75 6.59 -8.00
CA SER A 13 -14.83 7.74 -8.06
C SER A 13 -13.45 7.32 -8.57
N ASP A 14 -12.88 8.08 -9.50
CA ASP A 14 -11.49 7.90 -9.92
C ASP A 14 -10.53 8.20 -8.75
N LEU A 15 -9.66 7.23 -8.46
CA LEU A 15 -8.69 7.28 -7.37
C LEU A 15 -7.34 7.86 -7.81
N ASN A 16 -7.17 8.20 -9.09
CA ASN A 16 -5.95 8.80 -9.66
C ASN A 16 -4.67 8.01 -9.29
N LEU A 17 -4.75 6.68 -9.31
CA LEU A 17 -3.59 5.83 -9.05
C LEU A 17 -2.73 5.73 -10.31
N ASN A 18 -1.49 6.21 -10.23
CA ASN A 18 -0.58 6.27 -11.36
C ASN A 18 0.15 4.92 -11.54
N PRO A 19 0.08 4.28 -12.72
CA PRO A 19 0.83 3.05 -13.00
C PRO A 19 2.36 3.21 -12.84
N LYS A 20 2.91 4.42 -12.96
CA LYS A 20 4.36 4.68 -12.78
C LYS A 20 4.83 4.43 -11.35
N ASP A 21 3.96 4.63 -10.38
CA ASP A 21 4.25 4.42 -8.96
C ASP A 21 3.89 2.99 -8.52
N MET A 22 3.36 2.15 -9.41
CA MET A 22 2.98 0.78 -9.11
C MET A 22 4.20 -0.12 -8.96
N PHE A 23 4.29 -0.85 -7.85
CA PHE A 23 5.31 -1.87 -7.67
C PHE A 23 5.06 -3.09 -8.58
N PRO A 24 6.12 -3.72 -9.12
CA PRO A 24 6.01 -4.99 -9.83
C PRO A 24 5.30 -6.06 -8.99
N ARG A 25 4.60 -6.98 -9.66
CA ARG A 25 3.76 -7.99 -8.98
C ARG A 25 4.60 -8.99 -8.17
N ASP A 26 5.82 -9.21 -8.62
CA ASP A 26 6.89 -10.05 -8.11
C ASP A 26 7.81 -9.34 -7.11
N PHE A 27 7.58 -8.04 -6.83
CA PHE A 27 8.33 -7.32 -5.80
C PHE A 27 8.04 -7.93 -4.42
N TYR A 28 9.12 -8.28 -3.71
CA TYR A 28 9.04 -8.89 -2.39
C TYR A 28 8.70 -7.85 -1.31
N PHE A 29 7.71 -8.17 -0.49
CA PHE A 29 7.35 -7.40 0.69
C PHE A 29 7.21 -8.34 1.88
N GLU A 30 7.73 -7.94 3.03
CA GLU A 30 7.71 -8.75 4.26
C GLU A 30 6.28 -9.07 4.70
N ALA A 31 5.36 -8.09 4.60
CA ALA A 31 3.93 -8.30 4.88
C ALA A 31 3.15 -8.93 3.69
N GLY A 32 3.85 -9.35 2.64
CA GLY A 32 3.29 -9.95 1.42
C GLY A 32 2.48 -9.00 0.54
N ASN A 33 2.03 -9.52 -0.61
CA ASN A 33 1.24 -8.77 -1.61
C ASN A 33 0.05 -9.55 -2.20
N LYS A 34 -0.38 -10.64 -1.55
CA LYS A 34 -1.48 -11.48 -2.04
C LYS A 34 -2.80 -10.70 -2.08
N GLY A 35 -3.47 -10.72 -3.24
CA GLY A 35 -4.78 -10.08 -3.44
C GLY A 35 -4.76 -8.55 -3.32
N THR A 36 -3.58 -7.94 -3.50
CA THR A 36 -3.37 -6.50 -3.35
C THR A 36 -2.54 -5.94 -4.49
N ILE A 37 -2.67 -4.63 -4.69
CA ILE A 37 -1.81 -3.84 -5.58
C ILE A 37 -1.14 -2.79 -4.70
N SER A 38 0.16 -2.61 -4.88
CA SER A 38 0.96 -1.70 -4.04
C SER A 38 1.55 -0.58 -4.88
N PHE A 39 1.52 0.64 -4.34
CA PHE A 39 2.10 1.83 -4.97
C PHE A 39 3.11 2.49 -4.04
N ALA A 40 4.13 3.13 -4.62
CA ALA A 40 5.14 3.92 -3.92
C ALA A 40 4.61 5.30 -3.52
N ALA A 41 3.67 5.85 -4.28
CA ALA A 41 3.04 7.13 -4.04
C ALA A 41 1.56 7.10 -4.46
N VAL A 42 0.78 8.02 -3.90
CA VAL A 42 -0.64 8.23 -4.21
C VAL A 42 -0.98 9.71 -4.16
N ASP A 43 -2.02 10.10 -4.89
CA ASP A 43 -2.60 11.44 -4.80
C ASP A 43 -3.33 11.62 -3.46
N ALA A 44 -2.80 12.47 -2.58
CA ALA A 44 -3.33 12.68 -1.23
C ALA A 44 -4.76 13.23 -1.22
N ASP A 45 -5.18 13.97 -2.27
CA ASP A 45 -6.51 14.60 -2.33
C ASP A 45 -7.63 13.57 -2.58
N LYS A 46 -7.28 12.40 -3.11
CA LYS A 46 -8.22 11.30 -3.40
C LYS A 46 -8.47 10.40 -2.20
N PHE A 47 -7.69 10.53 -1.12
CA PHE A 47 -7.76 9.63 0.02
C PHE A 47 -7.87 10.35 1.36
N ARG A 48 -8.59 9.71 2.29
CA ARG A 48 -8.56 10.04 3.72
C ARG A 48 -7.68 9.03 4.44
N LEU A 49 -6.65 9.53 5.10
CA LEU A 49 -5.71 8.74 5.88
C LEU A 49 -6.09 8.78 7.36
N GLU A 50 -6.45 7.63 7.92
CA GLU A 50 -6.85 7.54 9.33
C GLU A 50 -5.94 6.58 10.08
N LYS A 51 -5.38 7.02 11.22
CA LYS A 51 -4.61 6.12 12.10
C LYS A 51 -5.55 5.10 12.73
N GLU A 52 -5.19 3.83 12.67
CA GLU A 52 -5.82 2.74 13.38
C GLU A 52 -4.83 2.19 14.42
N ASP A 53 -5.26 2.17 15.68
CA ASP A 53 -4.60 1.47 16.76
C ASP A 53 -5.60 0.45 17.33
N LYS A 54 -5.27 -0.84 17.22
CA LYS A 54 -6.12 -1.93 17.68
C LYS A 54 -5.31 -2.91 18.52
N ILE A 55 -5.87 -3.26 19.67
CA ILE A 55 -5.35 -4.34 20.51
C ILE A 55 -6.08 -5.63 20.12
N MET A 56 -5.55 -6.33 19.13
CA MET A 56 -6.03 -7.63 18.69
C MET A 56 -4.86 -8.45 18.13
N PRO A 57 -4.76 -9.76 18.41
CA PRO A 57 -3.72 -10.60 17.85
C PRO A 57 -3.69 -10.50 16.31
N PHE A 58 -2.51 -10.31 15.74
CA PHE A 58 -2.31 -10.26 14.29
C PHE A 58 -0.94 -10.85 13.90
N PHE A 59 -0.83 -11.30 12.65
CA PHE A 59 0.43 -11.70 12.04
C PHE A 59 0.98 -10.53 11.20
N GLU A 60 2.20 -10.10 11.50
CA GLU A 60 2.91 -9.08 10.72
C GLU A 60 3.68 -9.74 9.56
N THR A 61 4.33 -10.86 9.86
CA THR A 61 4.98 -11.76 8.91
C THR A 61 4.57 -13.21 9.19
N LEU A 62 5.06 -14.16 8.38
CA LEU A 62 4.79 -15.59 8.60
C LEU A 62 5.28 -16.09 9.97
N ASN A 63 6.37 -15.51 10.48
CA ASN A 63 7.05 -15.96 11.70
C ASN A 63 6.90 -14.99 12.88
N TYR A 64 6.13 -13.91 12.71
CA TYR A 64 5.94 -12.90 13.76
C TYR A 64 4.46 -12.56 13.95
N TRP A 65 4.03 -12.71 15.19
CA TRP A 65 2.71 -12.31 15.67
C TRP A 65 2.86 -11.19 16.69
N GLY A 66 1.90 -10.26 16.70
CA GLY A 66 1.84 -9.15 17.63
C GLY A 66 0.44 -8.99 18.21
N ILE A 67 0.34 -8.21 19.30
CA ILE A 67 -0.93 -7.97 20.02
C ILE A 67 -1.50 -6.59 19.68
N GLN A 68 -0.65 -5.58 19.48
CA GLN A 68 -1.08 -4.23 19.15
C GLN A 68 -0.75 -3.91 17.69
N ARG A 69 -1.79 -3.70 16.88
CA ARG A 69 -1.68 -3.36 15.47
C ARG A 69 -1.86 -1.86 15.26
N LYS A 70 -0.76 -1.19 14.90
CA LYS A 70 -0.75 0.21 14.46
C LYS A 70 -0.59 0.27 12.95
N ARG A 71 -1.52 0.92 12.24
CA ARG A 71 -1.44 1.14 10.79
C ARG A 71 -2.27 2.33 10.36
N THR A 72 -1.98 2.88 9.19
CA THR A 72 -2.81 3.93 8.60
C THR A 72 -3.77 3.33 7.58
N LYS A 73 -5.07 3.53 7.79
CA LYS A 73 -6.13 3.19 6.83
C LYS A 73 -6.08 4.16 5.67
N ILE A 74 -6.27 3.62 4.46
CA ILE A 74 -6.51 4.41 3.25
C ILE A 74 -7.99 4.27 2.93
N LYS A 75 -8.74 5.37 3.04
CA LYS A 75 -10.15 5.44 2.68
C LYS A 75 -10.34 6.30 1.44
N CYS A 76 -11.31 5.96 0.60
CA CYS A 76 -11.74 6.83 -0.49
C CYS A 76 -12.27 8.16 0.08
N ASN A 77 -11.80 9.30 -0.43
CA ASN A 77 -12.24 10.62 0.05
C ASN A 77 -13.74 10.87 -0.26
N SER A 78 -14.24 10.34 -1.37
CA SER A 78 -15.64 10.54 -1.80
C SER A 78 -16.66 9.77 -0.97
N CYS A 79 -16.42 8.50 -0.62
CA CYS A 79 -17.41 7.64 0.05
C CYS A 79 -16.98 7.07 1.41
N ASN A 80 -15.78 7.39 1.89
CA ASN A 80 -15.20 6.85 3.13
C ASN A 80 -14.99 5.33 3.17
N HIS A 81 -15.19 4.62 2.06
CA HIS A 81 -14.93 3.19 2.02
C HIS A 81 -13.43 2.88 2.17
N LEU A 82 -13.12 1.85 2.94
CA LEU A 82 -11.75 1.40 3.16
C LEU A 82 -11.22 0.68 1.92
N VAL A 83 -10.21 1.27 1.27
CA VAL A 83 -9.61 0.72 0.05
C VAL A 83 -8.24 0.07 0.30
N GLY A 84 -7.57 0.39 1.39
CA GLY A 84 -6.21 -0.10 1.64
C GLY A 84 -5.62 0.28 2.99
N TYR A 85 -4.32 0.02 3.13
CA TYR A 85 -3.51 0.38 4.29
C TYR A 85 -2.11 0.80 3.86
N ILE A 86 -1.48 1.70 4.64
CA ILE A 86 -0.07 2.05 4.49
C ILE A 86 0.76 1.08 5.34
N TYR A 87 1.86 0.61 4.76
CA TYR A 87 2.88 -0.21 5.42
C TYR A 87 4.25 0.44 5.25
N ASP A 88 5.10 0.40 6.27
CA ASP A 88 6.46 0.94 6.21
C ASP A 88 7.47 -0.15 5.84
N ASP A 89 7.14 -0.95 4.82
CA ASP A 89 7.96 -2.05 4.29
C ASP A 89 8.37 -1.84 2.81
N GLY A 90 8.30 -0.59 2.32
CA GLY A 90 8.78 -0.20 1.00
C GLY A 90 10.32 -0.22 0.88
N PRO A 91 10.87 0.26 -0.24
CA PRO A 91 12.32 0.38 -0.43
C PRO A 91 12.98 1.18 0.70
N PRO A 92 14.26 0.89 1.05
CA PRO A 92 14.98 1.69 2.03
C PRO A 92 15.11 3.14 1.56
N LEU A 93 14.94 4.10 2.47
CA LEU A 93 15.10 5.53 2.14
C LEU A 93 16.58 5.91 1.93
N THR A 94 17.51 5.12 2.45
CA THR A 94 18.94 5.25 2.20
C THR A 94 19.31 4.48 0.94
N GLY A 95 19.97 5.13 -0.03
CA GLY A 95 20.44 4.51 -1.29
C GLY A 95 21.56 3.48 -1.15
N GLY A 96 21.77 2.91 0.05
CA GLY A 96 22.79 1.92 0.35
C GLY A 96 22.19 0.59 0.79
N ILE A 97 22.98 -0.47 0.73
CA ILE A 97 22.65 -1.84 1.15
C ILE A 97 22.51 -2.00 2.69
N GLY A 98 22.13 -0.93 3.40
CA GLY A 98 22.07 -0.89 4.87
C GLY A 98 23.40 -0.65 5.56
N GLN A 99 23.38 -0.58 6.90
CA GLN A 99 24.57 -0.35 7.72
C GLN A 99 25.55 -1.52 7.52
N TYR A 100 26.76 -1.23 7.01
CA TYR A 100 27.81 -2.20 6.68
C TYR A 100 27.43 -3.31 5.69
N GLY A 101 26.39 -3.12 4.87
CA GLY A 101 25.98 -4.12 3.88
C GLY A 101 25.17 -5.30 4.40
N PHE A 102 24.69 -5.21 5.66
CA PHE A 102 23.80 -6.22 6.26
C PHE A 102 22.32 -6.09 5.82
N GLY A 103 22.05 -5.45 4.69
CA GLY A 103 20.69 -5.15 4.25
C GLY A 103 20.03 -4.09 5.13
N PRO A 104 18.83 -3.61 4.74
CA PRO A 104 18.06 -2.70 5.59
C PRO A 104 17.73 -3.43 6.91
N SER A 105 18.37 -3.03 8.01
CA SER A 105 17.97 -3.49 9.33
C SER A 105 16.56 -2.98 9.64
N GLN A 106 15.85 -3.60 10.58
CA GLN A 106 14.55 -3.10 11.07
C GLN A 106 14.61 -1.66 11.62
N VAL A 107 15.83 -1.11 11.80
CA VAL A 107 16.10 0.25 12.28
C VAL A 107 16.26 1.25 11.13
N VAL A 108 16.42 0.79 9.88
CA VAL A 108 16.53 1.70 8.72
C VAL A 108 15.14 2.21 8.34
N PRO A 109 14.92 3.54 8.30
CA PRO A 109 13.67 4.12 7.82
C PRO A 109 13.33 3.64 6.42
N ARG A 110 12.15 3.06 6.25
CA ARG A 110 11.65 2.54 4.97
C ARG A 110 10.62 3.48 4.38
N ALA A 111 10.54 3.50 3.05
CA ALA A 111 9.53 4.27 2.36
C ALA A 111 8.13 3.68 2.64
N PRO A 112 7.10 4.53 2.73
CA PRO A 112 5.73 4.05 2.85
C PRO A 112 5.31 3.31 1.58
N ARG A 113 4.54 2.25 1.77
CA ARG A 113 3.90 1.47 0.71
C ARG A 113 2.39 1.59 0.85
N TYR A 114 1.76 2.10 -0.21
CA TYR A 114 0.31 2.24 -0.28
C TYR A 114 -0.30 0.95 -0.85
N ARG A 115 -0.78 0.07 0.03
CA ARG A 115 -1.31 -1.25 -0.34
C ARG A 115 -2.83 -1.23 -0.44
N PHE A 116 -3.34 -1.38 -1.66
CA PHE A 116 -4.77 -1.44 -1.96
C PHE A 116 -5.25 -2.87 -2.12
N LYS A 117 -6.48 -3.14 -1.68
CA LYS A 117 -7.13 -4.43 -1.89
C LYS A 117 -7.70 -4.49 -3.30
N THR A 118 -7.33 -5.49 -4.11
CA THR A 118 -7.86 -5.60 -5.48
C THR A 118 -9.40 -5.69 -5.49
N LYS A 119 -9.99 -6.33 -4.47
CA LYS A 119 -11.45 -6.44 -4.34
C LYS A 119 -12.20 -5.12 -4.10
N THR A 120 -11.51 -4.05 -3.68
CA THR A 120 -12.11 -2.72 -3.43
C THR A 120 -11.88 -1.75 -4.59
N LEU A 121 -11.16 -2.19 -5.63
CA LEU A 121 -10.85 -1.40 -6.82
C LEU A 121 -11.67 -1.93 -8.00
N LEU A 122 -12.16 -1.00 -8.82
CA LEU A 122 -12.61 -1.28 -10.17
C LEU A 122 -11.45 -0.92 -11.11
N ILE A 123 -11.00 -1.87 -11.92
CA ILE A 123 -9.89 -1.68 -12.85
C ILE A 123 -10.47 -1.73 -14.26
N SER A 124 -10.34 -0.64 -14.99
CA SER A 124 -10.75 -0.56 -16.39
C SER A 124 -9.54 -0.25 -17.28
N SER A 125 -9.46 -0.93 -18.41
CA SER A 125 -8.50 -0.60 -19.48
C SER A 125 -9.21 0.25 -20.51
N SER A 126 -8.79 1.51 -20.67
CA SER A 126 -9.19 2.35 -21.79
C SER A 126 -8.20 2.18 -22.93
N GLN A 127 -8.68 1.83 -24.12
CA GLN A 127 -7.89 1.83 -25.36
C GLN A 127 -8.38 3.01 -26.19
N THR A 128 -7.50 4.00 -26.38
CA THR A 128 -7.65 5.03 -27.43
C THR A 128 -6.82 4.63 -28.63
#